data_AF-A0AAW2JAF1-F1
#
_entry.id   AF-A0AAW2JAF1-F1
#
_cell.length_a   1.000
_cell.length_b   1.000
_cell.length_c   1.000
_cell.angle_alpha   90.00
_cell.angle_beta   90.00
_cell.angle_gamma   90.00
#
_symmetry.space_group_name_H-M   'P 1'
#
loop_
_entity.id
_entity.type
_entity.pdbx_description
1 polymer ?
#
loop_
_entity_poly.entity_id
_entity_poly.type
_entity_poly.pdbx_seq_one_letter_code
_entity_poly.pdbx_strand_id
1 'polypeptide(L)'
;GATDSRQAFLDAWKSACEADGGVVSVPQGMFLVSGAAFEGPCNGQTGFSVDGAVVATDDPTIDQDYWITFHKVDGLTVSGYGVFDGNGASSWSSCKGVKECNPLPPW
;
A
#
# COMPACT_ATOMS: atom_id res chain seq x y z
N GLY A 1 -9.94 8.68 0.68
CA GLY A 1 -10.56 8.89 2.02
C GLY A 1 -9.71 9.86 2.81
N ALA A 2 -10.23 10.40 3.91
CA ALA A 2 -9.46 11.21 4.86
C ALA A 2 -8.90 10.40 6.03
N THR A 3 -9.39 9.16 6.22
CA THR A 3 -9.01 8.27 7.32
C THR A 3 -8.00 7.24 6.84
N ASP A 4 -6.91 7.06 7.60
CA ASP A 4 -5.93 6.01 7.36
C ASP A 4 -6.58 4.63 7.53
N SER A 5 -6.51 3.83 6.46
CA SER A 5 -7.08 2.48 6.36
C SER A 5 -6.06 1.39 6.69
N ARG A 6 -4.83 1.74 7.09
CA ARG A 6 -3.76 0.78 7.43
C ARG A 6 -4.25 -0.36 8.31
N GLN A 7 -4.93 -0.07 9.42
CA GLN A 7 -5.33 -1.10 10.37
C GLN A 7 -6.32 -2.10 9.75
N ALA A 8 -7.27 -1.61 8.94
CA ALA A 8 -8.22 -2.47 8.24
C ALA A 8 -7.53 -3.42 7.25
N PHE A 9 -6.48 -2.95 6.57
CA PHE A 9 -5.67 -3.77 5.68
C PHE A 9 -4.90 -4.85 6.45
N LEU A 10 -4.30 -4.50 7.58
CA LEU A 10 -3.57 -5.45 8.42
C LEU A 10 -4.49 -6.52 9.03
N ASP A 11 -5.68 -6.13 9.48
CA ASP A 11 -6.66 -7.06 10.06
C ASP A 11 -7.22 -8.03 9.00
N ALA A 12 -7.51 -7.51 7.81
CA ALA A 12 -7.93 -8.33 6.68
C ALA A 12 -6.83 -9.29 6.23
N TRP A 13 -5.58 -8.81 6.16
CA TRP A 13 -4.43 -9.65 5.83
C TRP A 13 -4.22 -10.76 6.84
N LYS A 14 -4.24 -10.45 8.13
CA LYS A 14 -4.10 -11.45 9.20
C LYS A 14 -5.15 -12.56 9.04
N SER A 15 -6.39 -12.17 8.81
CA SER A 15 -7.50 -13.11 8.63
C SER A 15 -7.33 -13.98 7.38
N ALA A 16 -6.86 -13.40 6.27
CA ALA A 16 -6.59 -14.14 5.04
C ALA A 16 -5.38 -15.09 5.15
N CYS A 17 -4.32 -14.65 5.84
CA CYS A 17 -3.07 -15.39 6.01
C CYS A 17 -3.21 -16.59 6.97
N GLU A 18 -4.07 -16.45 7.99
CA GLU A 18 -4.43 -17.55 8.90
C GLU A 18 -5.38 -18.57 8.23
N ALA A 19 -6.01 -18.22 7.11
CA ALA A 19 -6.83 -19.13 6.33
C ALA A 19 -5.99 -20.00 5.37
N ASP A 20 -6.49 -21.20 5.06
CA ASP A 20 -5.92 -22.07 4.02
C ASP A 20 -6.50 -21.68 2.65
N GLY A 21 -5.99 -20.58 2.06
CA GLY A 21 -6.50 -20.05 0.79
C GLY A 21 -7.22 -18.70 0.85
N GLY A 22 -6.89 -17.82 1.80
CA GLY A 22 -7.59 -16.54 2.01
C GLY A 22 -7.28 -15.47 0.95
N VAL A 23 -8.23 -14.55 0.73
CA VAL A 23 -8.05 -13.40 -0.17
C VAL A 23 -8.44 -12.11 0.55
N VAL A 24 -7.52 -11.14 0.56
CA VAL A 24 -7.84 -9.75 0.93
C VAL A 24 -8.43 -9.05 -0.30
N SER A 25 -9.61 -8.46 -0.13
CA SER A 25 -10.30 -7.74 -1.21
C SER A 25 -10.38 -6.25 -0.89
N VAL A 26 -9.74 -5.42 -1.72
CA VAL A 26 -9.86 -3.96 -1.70
C VAL A 26 -10.91 -3.57 -2.75
N PRO A 27 -12.15 -3.24 -2.34
CA PRO A 27 -13.23 -2.97 -3.28
C PRO A 27 -13.01 -1.63 -3.99
N GLN A 28 -13.89 -1.32 -4.94
CA GLN A 28 -13.90 -0.02 -5.59
C GLN A 28 -14.05 1.12 -4.56
N GLY A 29 -13.16 2.10 -4.62
CA GLY A 29 -13.08 3.19 -3.65
C GLY A 29 -11.67 3.75 -3.57
N MET A 30 -11.45 4.73 -2.70
CA MET A 30 -10.13 5.32 -2.48
C MET A 30 -9.75 5.22 -0.99
N PHE A 31 -8.72 4.43 -0.72
CA PHE A 31 -8.23 4.06 0.61
C PHE A 31 -6.86 4.69 0.84
N LEU A 32 -6.79 5.61 1.81
CA LEU A 32 -5.52 6.17 2.24
C LEU A 32 -4.82 5.15 3.14
N VAL A 33 -3.54 4.86 2.91
CA VAL A 33 -2.77 3.91 3.70
C VAL A 33 -1.43 4.55 4.06
N SER A 34 -1.16 4.73 5.34
CA SER A 34 0.13 5.26 5.82
C SER A 34 1.31 4.37 5.45
N GLY A 35 1.10 3.06 5.48
CA GLY A 35 2.01 2.00 5.05
C GLY A 35 1.49 0.69 5.58
N ALA A 36 1.87 -0.45 5.01
CA ALA A 36 1.43 -1.75 5.50
C ALA A 36 2.49 -2.82 5.24
N ALA A 37 2.80 -3.59 6.30
CA ALA A 37 3.63 -4.77 6.21
C ALA A 37 2.75 -6.01 6.40
N PHE A 38 2.60 -6.76 5.32
CA PHE A 38 1.84 -7.99 5.24
C PHE A 38 2.79 -9.17 5.51
N GLU A 39 2.82 -9.59 6.76
CA GLU A 39 3.74 -10.62 7.26
C GLU A 39 3.17 -12.02 7.04
N GLY A 40 4.04 -12.93 6.61
CA GLY A 40 3.85 -14.38 6.69
C GLY A 40 4.69 -15.03 7.78
N PRO A 41 4.83 -16.37 7.79
CA PRO A 41 4.28 -17.31 6.82
C PRO A 41 2.76 -17.43 6.93
N CYS A 42 2.09 -17.67 5.80
CA CYS A 42 0.65 -17.94 5.75
C CYS A 42 0.39 -19.45 5.64
N ASN A 43 -0.79 -19.89 6.09
CA ASN A 43 -1.14 -21.31 6.14
C ASN A 43 -1.33 -21.92 4.75
N GLY A 44 -1.70 -21.11 3.76
CA GLY A 44 -1.84 -21.51 2.38
C GLY A 44 -1.60 -20.35 1.41
N GLN A 45 -1.94 -20.57 0.15
CA GLN A 45 -1.88 -19.52 -0.88
C GLN A 45 -2.74 -18.34 -0.45
N THR A 46 -2.18 -17.14 -0.48
CA THR A 46 -2.88 -15.92 -0.04
C THR A 46 -3.02 -14.97 -1.21
N GLY A 47 -4.24 -14.48 -1.44
CA GLY A 47 -4.55 -13.50 -2.47
C GLY A 47 -4.66 -12.08 -1.92
N PHE A 48 -4.32 -11.11 -2.76
CA PHE A 48 -4.53 -9.69 -2.52
C PHE A 48 -5.14 -9.07 -3.78
N SER A 49 -6.47 -8.92 -3.78
CA SER A 49 -7.23 -8.40 -4.92
C SER A 49 -7.55 -6.92 -4.73
N VAL A 50 -7.17 -6.10 -5.69
CA VAL A 50 -7.34 -4.64 -5.65
C VAL A 50 -8.16 -4.17 -6.83
N ASP A 51 -9.37 -3.70 -6.57
CA ASP A 51 -10.25 -3.07 -7.56
C ASP A 51 -10.45 -1.57 -7.32
N GLY A 52 -10.02 -1.08 -6.15
CA GLY A 52 -9.99 0.34 -5.80
C GLY A 52 -8.62 1.01 -5.98
N ALA A 53 -8.50 2.23 -5.47
CA ALA A 53 -7.24 2.95 -5.35
C ALA A 53 -6.73 2.88 -3.91
N VAL A 54 -5.55 2.30 -3.73
CA VAL A 54 -4.76 2.39 -2.49
C VAL A 54 -3.82 3.58 -2.68
N VAL A 55 -3.86 4.56 -1.78
CA VAL A 55 -3.13 5.83 -1.94
C VAL A 55 -2.23 6.07 -0.73
N ALA A 56 -0.97 6.40 -0.96
CA ALA A 56 -0.03 6.70 0.11
C ALA A 56 -0.38 8.03 0.77
N THR A 57 -0.17 8.08 2.09
CA THR A 57 -0.22 9.34 2.83
C THR A 57 0.86 10.30 2.36
N ASP A 58 0.58 11.60 2.41
CA ASP A 58 1.54 12.69 2.21
C ASP A 58 2.09 13.22 3.54
N ASP A 59 1.81 12.55 4.66
CA ASP A 59 2.32 12.91 5.98
C ASP A 59 3.86 12.77 6.01
N PRO A 60 4.60 13.88 6.11
CA PRO A 60 6.05 13.89 6.04
C PRO A 60 6.72 13.31 7.30
N THR A 61 5.95 13.00 8.35
CA THR A 61 6.47 12.36 9.57
C THR A 61 6.61 10.85 9.42
N ILE A 62 6.01 10.26 8.38
CA ILE A 62 6.10 8.83 8.08
C ILE A 62 7.32 8.61 7.19
N ASP A 63 8.44 8.31 7.85
CA ASP A 63 9.71 7.97 7.20
C ASP A 63 9.86 6.45 7.13
N GLN A 64 9.56 5.89 5.94
CA GLN A 64 9.67 4.46 5.70
C GLN A 64 10.24 4.19 4.30
N ASP A 65 11.20 3.27 4.22
CA ASP A 65 11.83 2.86 2.96
C ASP A 65 10.84 2.16 2.02
N TYR A 66 9.82 1.51 2.59
CA TYR A 66 8.81 0.75 1.85
C TYR A 66 7.41 1.12 2.33
N TRP A 67 6.52 1.44 1.39
CA TRP A 67 5.14 1.77 1.67
C TRP A 67 4.25 0.53 1.87
N ILE A 68 4.30 -0.42 0.94
CA ILE A 68 3.58 -1.69 1.00
C ILE A 68 4.59 -2.83 0.86
N THR A 69 4.61 -3.73 1.83
CA THR A 69 5.49 -4.92 1.79
C THR A 69 4.69 -6.19 2.01
N PHE A 70 5.06 -7.23 1.26
CA PHE A 70 4.67 -8.60 1.54
C PHE A 70 5.93 -9.36 1.89
N HIS A 71 6.02 -9.85 3.13
CA HIS A 71 7.26 -10.38 3.68
C HIS A 71 7.08 -11.83 4.13
N LYS A 72 7.97 -12.72 3.66
CA LYS A 72 7.96 -14.17 3.95
C LYS A 72 6.61 -14.85 3.63
N VAL A 73 6.02 -14.49 2.50
CA VAL A 73 4.77 -15.08 2.01
C VAL A 73 5.07 -15.98 0.84
N ASP A 74 4.77 -17.27 0.99
CA ASP A 74 4.87 -18.26 -0.09
C ASP A 74 3.55 -18.34 -0.86
N GLY A 75 3.61 -18.28 -2.19
CA GLY A 75 2.42 -18.41 -3.04
C GLY A 75 1.48 -17.20 -3.03
N LEU A 76 1.98 -15.99 -2.77
CA LEU A 76 1.21 -14.74 -2.88
C LEU A 76 0.74 -14.50 -4.32
N THR A 77 -0.54 -14.13 -4.48
CA THR A 77 -1.08 -13.58 -5.73
C THR A 77 -1.61 -12.17 -5.50
N VAL A 78 -1.13 -11.19 -6.27
CA VAL A 78 -1.70 -9.83 -6.29
C VAL A 78 -2.42 -9.62 -7.63
N SER A 79 -3.69 -9.24 -7.59
CA SER A 79 -4.55 -9.16 -8.77
C SER A 79 -5.56 -8.01 -8.70
N GLY A 80 -6.34 -7.83 -9.75
CA GLY A 80 -7.43 -6.84 -9.81
C GLY A 80 -7.16 -5.73 -10.83
N TYR A 81 -8.11 -4.79 -10.93
CA TYR A 81 -8.08 -3.71 -11.93
C TYR A 81 -7.79 -2.33 -11.33
N GLY A 82 -7.53 -2.29 -10.02
CA GLY A 82 -7.27 -1.08 -9.25
C GLY A 82 -5.83 -0.57 -9.38
N VAL A 83 -5.45 0.31 -8.46
CA VAL A 83 -4.16 1.01 -8.50
C VAL A 83 -3.56 1.16 -7.11
N PHE A 84 -2.24 1.08 -7.03
CA PHE A 84 -1.43 1.57 -5.92
C PHE A 84 -0.80 2.90 -6.32
N ASP A 85 -1.29 4.00 -5.74
CA ASP A 85 -0.76 5.33 -5.93
C ASP A 85 0.18 5.67 -4.76
N GLY A 86 1.49 5.60 -5.02
CA GLY A 86 2.52 5.90 -4.02
C GLY A 86 2.65 7.37 -3.65
N ASN A 87 1.85 8.26 -4.25
CA ASN A 87 1.84 9.71 -3.98
C ASN A 87 3.25 10.35 -4.03
N GLY A 88 4.13 9.88 -4.92
CA GLY A 88 5.54 10.27 -4.94
C GLY A 88 5.79 11.77 -5.19
N ALA A 89 4.85 12.46 -5.85
CA ALA A 89 4.91 13.90 -6.03
C ALA A 89 4.93 14.66 -4.69
N SER A 90 4.24 14.17 -3.66
CA SER A 90 4.27 14.76 -2.32
C SER A 90 5.68 14.72 -1.71
N SER A 91 6.39 13.60 -1.87
CA SER A 91 7.75 13.39 -1.35
C SER A 91 8.80 14.27 -2.06
N TRP A 92 8.66 14.51 -3.38
CA TRP A 92 9.63 15.27 -4.16
C TRP A 92 9.33 16.78 -4.26
N SER A 93 8.13 17.22 -3.84
CA SER A 93 7.72 18.64 -3.92
C SER A 93 8.48 19.59 -2.98
N SER A 94 9.41 19.07 -2.17
CA SER A 94 10.21 19.83 -1.21
C SER A 94 11.41 20.54 -1.84
N CYS A 95 11.18 21.35 -2.87
CA CYS A 95 12.17 22.30 -3.40
C CYS A 95 12.36 23.55 -2.52
N LYS A 96 12.16 23.42 -1.19
CA LYS A 96 12.38 24.53 -0.26
C LYS A 96 13.88 24.67 0.00
N GLY A 97 14.52 25.62 -0.69
CA GLY A 97 15.91 26.01 -0.47
C GLY A 97 16.90 25.56 -1.53
N VAL A 98 16.46 24.87 -2.58
CA VAL A 98 17.31 24.44 -3.70
C VAL A 98 17.22 25.48 -4.83
N LYS A 99 18.36 26.05 -5.24
CA LYS A 99 18.41 27.08 -6.31
C LYS A 99 17.96 26.55 -7.68
N GLU A 100 18.02 25.23 -7.88
CA GLU A 100 17.56 24.55 -9.08
C GLU A 100 16.70 23.37 -8.66
N CYS A 101 15.39 23.55 -8.78
CA CYS A 101 14.40 22.50 -8.62
C CYS A 101 14.01 22.04 -10.02
N ASN A 102 14.47 20.86 -10.42
CA ASN A 102 13.95 20.19 -11.61
C ASN A 102 12.96 19.13 -11.12
N PRO A 103 11.66 19.49 -10.93
CA PRO A 103 10.65 18.49 -10.61
C PRO A 103 10.67 17.43 -11.72
N LEU A 104 10.68 16.16 -11.33
CA LEU A 104 10.57 15.07 -12.29
C LEU A 104 9.26 15.26 -13.08
N PRO A 105 9.28 15.09 -14.42
CA PRO A 105 8.07 15.24 -15.21
C PRO A 105 6.97 14.31 -14.69
N PRO A 106 5.70 14.74 -14.67
CA PRO A 106 4.59 13.83 -14.46
C PRO A 106 4.57 12.84 -15.62
N TRP A 107 4.71 11.56 -15.29
CA TRP A 107 4.70 10.46 -16.25
C TRP A 107 3.40 10.40 -17.04
#